data_AF-C4V8Q0-F1
#
_entry.id   AF-C4V8Q0-F1
#
_cell.length_a   1.000
_cell.length_b   1.000
_cell.length_c   1.000
_cell.angle_alpha   90.00
_cell.angle_beta   90.00
_cell.angle_gamma   90.00
#
_symmetry.space_group_name_H-M   'P 1'
#
loop_
_entity.id
_entity.type
_entity.pdbx_description
1 polymer ?
#
loop_
_entity_poly.entity_id
_entity_poly.type
_entity_poly.pdbx_seq_one_letter_code
_entity_poly.pdbx_strand_id
1 'polypeptide(L)'
;MSNENKNDEILRQILDDRSYSSFGNLKHLNKDKFLKLQDMILEYYNTEHKRISYCEYLNIINKLEELTYKSEIRFKRKNDMFDLSDIE
;
A
#
# COMPACT_ATOMS: atom_id res chain seq x y z
N MET A 1 18.93 16.07 -8.48
CA MET A 1 18.12 15.71 -7.29
C MET A 1 17.23 14.56 -7.68
N SER A 2 17.49 13.35 -7.16
CA SER A 2 16.70 12.15 -7.50
C SER A 2 15.28 12.28 -6.95
N ASN A 3 14.26 11.80 -7.69
CA ASN A 3 12.86 11.84 -7.28
C ASN A 3 12.61 11.15 -5.92
N GLU A 4 13.43 10.16 -5.56
CA GLU A 4 13.32 9.47 -4.27
C GLU A 4 13.51 10.42 -3.08
N ASN A 5 14.48 11.35 -3.14
CA ASN A 5 14.73 12.27 -2.02
C ASN A 5 13.59 13.27 -1.82
N LYS A 6 12.94 13.70 -2.91
CA LYS A 6 11.78 14.59 -2.84
C LYS A 6 10.57 13.90 -2.22
N ASN A 7 10.34 12.65 -2.60
CA ASN A 7 9.24 11.87 -2.04
C ASN A 7 9.47 11.58 -0.55
N ASP A 8 10.71 11.31 -0.13
CA ASP A 8 11.03 11.06 1.27
C ASP A 8 10.80 12.32 2.15
N GLU A 9 11.19 13.50 1.66
CA GLU A 9 10.89 14.77 2.32
C GLU A 9 9.38 15.04 2.44
N ILE A 10 8.62 14.81 1.37
CA ILE A 10 7.16 14.97 1.38
C ILE A 10 6.54 14.02 2.39
N LEU A 11 6.91 12.73 2.37
CA LEU A 11 6.39 11.72 3.29
C LEU A 11 6.66 12.10 4.75
N ARG A 12 7.84 12.66 5.04
CA ARG A 12 8.20 13.15 6.37
C ARG A 12 7.39 14.38 6.81
N GLN A 13 6.93 15.20 5.88
CA GLN A 13 6.10 16.37 6.18
C GLN A 13 4.61 16.06 6.33
N ILE A 14 4.13 15.01 5.66
CA ILE A 14 2.72 14.63 5.64
C ILE A 14 2.37 13.56 6.67
N LEU A 15 3.29 12.65 7.01
CA LEU A 15 3.09 11.60 8.01
C LEU A 15 3.55 12.06 9.40
N ASP A 16 2.79 11.71 10.43
CA ASP A 16 3.28 11.81 11.82
C ASP A 16 4.48 10.88 12.07
N ASP A 17 5.32 11.20 13.06
CA ASP A 17 6.55 10.45 13.39
C ASP A 17 6.32 8.94 13.56
N ARG A 18 5.21 8.54 14.20
CA ARG A 18 4.85 7.11 14.39
C ARG A 18 4.54 6.43 13.06
N SER A 19 3.80 7.11 12.18
CA SER A 19 3.42 6.62 10.87
C SER A 19 4.64 6.51 9.97
N TYR A 20 5.50 7.53 9.97
CA TYR A 20 6.73 7.55 9.19
C TYR A 20 7.71 6.45 9.64
N SER A 21 7.87 6.24 10.95
CA SER A 21 8.69 5.14 11.48
C SER A 21 8.16 3.76 11.05
N SER A 22 6.84 3.55 11.16
CA SER A 22 6.20 2.30 10.72
C SER A 22 6.35 2.09 9.21
N PHE A 23 6.21 3.15 8.43
CA PHE A 23 6.38 3.15 6.98
C PHE A 23 7.83 2.81 6.56
N GLY A 24 8.82 3.39 7.25
CA GLY A 24 10.24 3.09 7.03
C GLY A 24 10.59 1.63 7.29
N ASN A 25 10.03 1.03 8.35
CA ASN A 25 10.24 -0.40 8.63
C ASN A 25 9.70 -1.30 7.51
N LEU A 26 8.57 -0.93 6.90
CA LEU A 26 7.98 -1.68 5.79
C LEU A 26 8.89 -1.75 4.56
N LYS A 27 9.69 -0.70 4.31
CA LYS A 27 10.65 -0.62 3.19
C LYS A 27 11.63 -1.81 3.19
N HIS A 28 12.07 -2.21 4.38
CA HIS A 28 13.04 -3.30 4.56
C HIS A 28 12.38 -4.69 4.57
N LEU A 29 11.12 -4.77 4.96
CA LEU A 29 10.38 -6.03 5.04
C LEU A 29 9.79 -6.45 3.69
N ASN A 30 9.18 -5.52 2.97
CA ASN A 30 8.51 -5.82 1.71
C ASN A 30 8.48 -4.57 0.81
N LYS A 31 9.42 -4.52 -0.14
CA LYS A 31 9.59 -3.39 -1.05
C LYS A 31 8.37 -3.15 -1.95
N ASP A 32 7.67 -4.20 -2.40
CA ASP A 32 6.48 -4.06 -3.26
C ASP A 32 5.31 -3.44 -2.48
N LYS A 33 5.05 -3.95 -1.27
CA LYS A 33 4.02 -3.40 -0.38
C LYS A 33 4.34 -1.97 0.04
N PHE A 34 5.63 -1.66 0.26
CA PHE A 34 6.10 -0.31 0.53
C PHE A 34 5.78 0.66 -0.61
N LEU A 35 6.10 0.30 -1.86
CA LEU A 35 5.84 1.17 -3.02
C LEU A 35 4.34 1.43 -3.21
N LYS A 36 3.50 0.40 -3.05
CA LYS A 36 2.04 0.57 -3.12
C LYS A 36 1.50 1.45 -2.00
N LEU A 37 2.01 1.26 -0.77
CA LEU A 37 1.63 2.09 0.36
C LEU A 37 2.06 3.55 0.16
N GLN A 38 3.26 3.75 -0.39
CA GLN A 38 3.76 5.08 -0.74
C GLN A 38 2.83 5.79 -1.73
N ASP A 39 2.42 5.08 -2.78
CA ASP A 39 1.53 5.61 -3.81
C ASP A 39 0.16 6.01 -3.23
N MET A 40 -0.46 5.12 -2.42
CA MET A 40 -1.74 5.41 -1.76
C MET A 40 -1.67 6.58 -0.77
N ILE A 41 -0.55 6.72 -0.04
CA ILE A 41 -0.34 7.85 0.88
C ILE A 41 -0.24 9.17 0.11
N LEU A 42 0.50 9.17 -1.01
CA LEU A 42 0.63 10.36 -1.86
C LEU A 42 -0.70 10.72 -2.53
N GLU A 43 -1.46 9.75 -3.02
CA GLU A 43 -2.80 9.96 -3.59
C GLU A 43 -3.77 10.54 -2.55
N TYR A 44 -3.77 9.96 -1.34
CA TYR A 44 -4.60 10.46 -0.24
C TYR A 44 -4.24 11.91 0.12
N TYR A 45 -2.94 12.22 0.19
CA TYR A 45 -2.48 13.58 0.46
C TYR A 45 -2.84 14.57 -0.67
N ASN A 46 -2.71 14.16 -1.93
CA ASN A 46 -3.10 14.98 -3.08
C ASN A 46 -4.61 15.23 -3.13
N THR A 47 -5.42 14.37 -2.52
CA THR A 47 -6.88 14.51 -2.48
C THR A 47 -7.33 15.38 -1.30
N GLU A 48 -6.83 15.09 -0.09
CA GLU A 48 -7.30 15.72 1.14
C GLU A 48 -6.50 16.97 1.52
N HIS A 49 -5.30 17.17 0.92
CA HIS A 49 -4.36 18.26 1.22
C HIS A 49 -4.09 18.48 2.71
N LYS A 50 -4.14 17.41 3.51
CA LYS A 50 -3.98 17.44 4.97
C LYS A 50 -2.93 16.44 5.44
N ARG A 51 -2.32 16.71 6.59
CA ARG A 51 -1.43 15.74 7.25
C ARG A 51 -2.17 14.47 7.62
N ILE A 52 -1.48 13.35 7.51
CA ILE A 52 -1.99 12.00 7.73
C ILE A 52 -1.62 11.59 9.14
N SER A 53 -2.65 11.47 9.98
CA SER A 53 -2.50 10.97 11.34
C SER A 53 -2.19 9.48 11.36
N TYR A 54 -1.73 8.99 12.50
CA TYR A 54 -1.51 7.54 12.68
C TYR A 54 -2.78 6.71 12.42
N CYS A 55 -3.96 7.20 12.82
CA CYS A 55 -5.22 6.51 12.54
C CYS A 55 -5.53 6.45 11.05
N GLU A 56 -5.32 7.56 10.32
CA GLU A 56 -5.53 7.59 8.87
C GLU A 56 -4.52 6.71 8.13
N TYR A 57 -3.28 6.69 8.58
CA TYR A 57 -2.25 5.78 8.08
C TYR A 57 -2.66 4.30 8.25
N LEU A 58 -3.18 3.92 9.42
CA LEU A 58 -3.71 2.57 9.64
C LEU A 58 -4.90 2.26 8.73
N ASN A 59 -5.79 3.22 8.48
CA ASN A 59 -6.89 3.06 7.54
C ASN A 59 -6.39 2.79 6.11
N ILE A 60 -5.34 3.49 5.67
CA ILE A 60 -4.71 3.27 4.36
C ILE A 60 -4.07 1.87 4.30
N ILE A 61 -3.37 1.44 5.36
CA ILE A 61 -2.82 0.08 5.43
C ILE A 61 -3.93 -0.96 5.33
N ASN A 62 -5.00 -0.83 6.13
CA ASN A 62 -6.10 -1.78 6.12
C ASN A 62 -6.73 -1.89 4.72
N LYS A 63 -6.93 -0.76 4.03
CA LYS A 63 -7.39 -0.74 2.63
C LYS A 63 -6.43 -1.47 1.70
N LEU A 64 -5.11 -1.25 1.85
CA LEU A 64 -4.09 -1.95 1.06
C LEU A 64 -4.14 -3.47 1.29
N GLU A 65 -4.32 -3.91 2.54
CA GLU A 65 -4.45 -5.33 2.88
C GLU A 65 -5.75 -5.93 2.32
N GLU A 66 -6.87 -5.22 2.41
CA GLU A 66 -8.14 -5.64 1.80
C GLU A 66 -8.03 -5.78 0.28
N LEU A 67 -7.36 -4.83 -0.40
CA LEU A 67 -7.13 -4.89 -1.85
C LEU A 67 -6.22 -6.04 -2.25
N THR A 68 -5.19 -6.30 -1.45
CA THR A 68 -4.27 -7.43 -1.65
C THR A 68 -5.01 -8.75 -1.48
N TYR A 69 -5.76 -8.90 -0.38
CA TYR A 69 -6.56 -10.08 -0.08
C TYR A 69 -7.66 -10.34 -1.13
N LYS A 70 -8.39 -9.31 -1.54
CA LYS A 70 -9.39 -9.41 -2.62
C LYS A 70 -8.75 -9.81 -3.96
N SER A 71 -7.52 -9.35 -4.22
CA SER A 71 -6.77 -9.74 -5.41
C SER A 71 -6.37 -11.21 -5.35
N GLU A 72 -5.83 -11.68 -4.22
CA GLU A 72 -5.51 -13.10 -4.00
C GLU A 72 -6.73 -14.02 -4.17
N ILE A 73 -7.90 -13.60 -3.68
CA ILE A 73 -9.16 -14.36 -3.89
C ILE A 73 -9.55 -14.40 -5.36
N ARG A 74 -9.38 -13.31 -6.12
CA ARG A 74 -9.64 -13.31 -7.57
C ARG A 74 -8.67 -14.20 -8.34
N PHE A 75 -7.41 -14.27 -7.93
CA PHE A 75 -6.44 -15.18 -8.52
C PHE A 75 -6.78 -16.65 -8.22
N LYS A 76 -7.21 -16.97 -6.99
CA LYS A 76 -7.72 -18.32 -6.68
C LYS A 76 -8.93 -18.69 -7.53
N ARG A 77 -9.92 -17.79 -7.67
CA ARG A 77 -11.12 -18.04 -8.51
C ARG A 77 -10.84 -18.18 -10.00
N LYS A 78 -9.79 -17.54 -10.53
CA LYS A 78 -9.39 -17.70 -11.94
C LYS A 78 -8.60 -18.97 -12.22
N ASN A 79 -7.83 -19.48 -11.25
CA ASN A 79 -7.12 -20.76 -11.39
C ASN A 79 -8.05 -21.97 -11.25
N ASP A 80 -9.19 -21.83 -10.58
CA ASP A 80 -10.20 -22.89 -10.47
C ASP A 80 -10.97 -23.12 -11.79
N MET A 81 -10.92 -22.16 -12.73
CA MET A 81 -11.62 -22.27 -14.02
C MET A 81 -10.78 -22.97 -15.12
N PHE A 82 -9.54 -23.36 -14.81
CA PHE A 82 -8.68 -24.13 -15.73
C PHE A 82 -8.55 -25.62 -15.34
N ASP A 83 -9.39 -26.11 -14.44
CA ASP A 83 -9.51 -27.54 -14.08
C ASP A 83 -10.88 -28.10 -14.50
N LEU A 84 -11.27 -27.82 -15.74
CA LEU A 84 -12.36 -28.51 -16.44
C LEU A 84 -11.81 -29.10 -17.74
N SER A 85 -10.73 -29.85 -17.63
CA SER A 85 -10.32 -30.81 -18.65
C SER A 85 -10.39 -32.20 -18.01
N ASP A 86 -11.25 -33.04 -18.56
CA ASP A 86 -11.45 -34.47 -18.27
C ASP A 86 -12.10 -34.85 -16.94
N ILE A 87 -13.45 -34.88 -16.92
CA ILE A 87 -14.20 -36.03 -16.39
C ILE A 87 -15.41 -36.30 -17.31
N GLU A 88 -15.25 -37.35 -18.13
CA GLU A 88 -16.20 -38.12 -19.00
C GLU A 88 -16.87 -37.46 -20.21
#